data_AF-A0A1Z8V4Y2-F1
#
_entry.id   AF-A0A1Z8V4Y2-F1
#
_cell.length_a   1.000
_cell.length_b   1.000
_cell.length_c   1.000
_cell.angle_alpha   90.00
_cell.angle_beta   90.00
_cell.angle_gamma   90.00
#
_symmetry.space_group_name_H-M   'P 1'
#
loop_
_entity.id
_entity.type
_entity.pdbx_description
1 polymer ?
#
loop_
_entity_poly.entity_id
_entity_poly.type
_entity_poly.pdbx_seq_one_letter_code
_entity_poly.pdbx_strand_id
1 'polypeptide(L)' 'MAKAETKDHSTIYELGNRVSRSTVAVIDTVVQRGGFKGEELSTIGQLRDQAVQIIQICEEYQSAQGVDE' A
#
# COMPACT_ATOMS: atom_id res chain seq x y z
N MET A 1 34.48 -5.79 -12.23
CA MET A 1 33.35 -5.04 -11.63
C MET A 1 32.09 -5.83 -11.90
N ALA A 2 31.51 -6.46 -10.87
CA ALA A 2 30.26 -7.21 -11.03
C ALA A 2 29.11 -6.22 -11.18
N LYS A 3 28.39 -6.25 -12.30
CA LYS A 3 27.12 -5.54 -12.44
C LYS A 3 26.19 -6.08 -11.37
N ALA A 4 25.77 -5.23 -10.44
CA ALA A 4 24.67 -5.55 -9.54
C ALA A 4 23.45 -5.80 -10.42
N GLU A 5 22.95 -7.03 -10.41
CA GLU A 5 21.71 -7.41 -11.06
C GLU A 5 20.59 -6.60 -10.40
N THR A 6 20.10 -5.59 -11.11
CA THR A 6 19.00 -4.74 -10.67
C THR A 6 17.77 -5.62 -10.72
N LYS A 7 17.38 -6.20 -9.57
CA LYS A 7 16.16 -7.01 -9.50
C LYS A 7 14.99 -6.11 -9.88
N ASP A 8 14.26 -6.53 -10.90
CA ASP A 8 13.03 -5.86 -11.27
C ASP A 8 12.02 -6.04 -10.14
N HIS A 9 11.77 -4.93 -9.42
CA HIS A 9 10.82 -4.88 -8.32
C HIS A 9 9.45 -4.34 -8.77
N SER A 10 9.23 -4.07 -10.06
CA SER A 10 7.95 -3.56 -10.59
C SER A 10 6.74 -4.36 -10.10
N THR A 11 6.83 -5.70 -10.17
CA THR A 11 5.75 -6.61 -9.79
C THR A 11 5.35 -6.46 -8.33
N ILE A 12 6.30 -6.25 -7.40
CA ILE A 12 5.97 -6.09 -5.98
C ILE A 12 5.33 -4.72 -5.71
N TYR A 13 5.75 -3.67 -6.40
CA TYR A 13 5.15 -2.34 -6.26
C TYR A 13 3.74 -2.29 -6.86
N GLU A 14 3.51 -2.89 -8.02
CA GLU A 14 2.18 -2.96 -8.63
C GLU A 14 1.19 -3.80 -7.80
N LEU A 15 1.63 -4.99 -7.36
CA LEU A 15 0.81 -5.85 -6.51
C LEU A 15 0.56 -5.19 -5.15
N GLY A 16 1.60 -4.60 -4.55
CA GLY A 16 1.53 -3.91 -3.27
C GLY A 16 0.55 -2.73 -3.30
N ASN A 17 0.61 -1.89 -4.33
CA ASN A 17 -0.31 -0.76 -4.52
C ASN A 17 -1.77 -1.23 -4.57
N ARG A 18 -2.05 -2.23 -5.43
CA ARG A 18 -3.41 -2.78 -5.60
C ARG A 18 -3.94 -3.44 -4.34
N VAL A 19 -3.13 -4.22 -3.64
CA VAL A 19 -3.51 -4.87 -2.38
C VAL A 19 -3.81 -3.82 -1.31
N SER A 20 -2.93 -2.82 -1.14
CA SER A 20 -3.11 -1.77 -0.14
C SER A 20 -4.37 -0.94 -0.36
N ARG A 21 -4.68 -0.54 -1.61
CA ARG A 21 -5.94 0.14 -1.94
C ARG A 21 -7.17 -0.69 -1.58
N SER A 22 -7.11 -2.00 -1.86
CA SER A 22 -8.20 -2.92 -1.55
C SER A 22 -8.39 -3.07 -0.04
N THR A 23 -7.28 -3.16 0.70
CA THR A 23 -7.28 -3.19 2.18
C THR A 23 -7.94 -1.94 2.75
N VAL A 24 -7.55 -0.74 2.30
CA VAL A 24 -8.18 0.52 2.73
C VAL A 24 -9.68 0.50 2.46
N ALA A 25 -10.10 0.13 1.25
CA ALA A 25 -11.51 0.09 0.88
C ALA A 25 -12.34 -0.87 1.73
N VAL A 26 -11.79 -2.06 2.04
CA VAL A 26 -12.44 -3.05 2.91
C VAL A 26 -12.56 -2.52 4.33
N ILE A 27 -11.47 -1.97 4.89
CA ILE A 27 -11.49 -1.40 6.25
C ILE A 27 -12.51 -0.27 6.33
N ASP A 28 -12.49 0.68 5.40
CA ASP A 28 -13.42 1.82 5.39
C ASP A 28 -14.87 1.36 5.33
N THR A 29 -15.17 0.38 4.47
CA THR A 29 -16.52 -0.19 4.34
C THR A 29 -16.98 -0.84 5.65
N VAL A 30 -16.11 -1.61 6.32
CA VAL A 30 -16.47 -2.32 7.56
C VAL A 30 -16.60 -1.33 8.72
N VAL A 31 -15.71 -0.34 8.84
CA VAL A 31 -15.79 0.73 9.84
C VAL A 31 -17.08 1.54 9.66
N GLN A 32 -17.42 1.94 8.43
CA GLN A 32 -18.66 2.66 8.12
C GLN A 32 -19.91 1.87 8.50
N ARG A 33 -19.87 0.54 8.44
CA ARG A 33 -20.96 -0.35 8.87
C ARG A 33 -20.95 -0.63 10.38
N GLY A 34 -20.01 -0.06 11.14
CA GLY A 34 -19.87 -0.27 12.58
C GLY A 34 -19.35 -1.66 12.94
N GLY A 35 -18.63 -2.32 12.03
CA GLY A 35 -18.10 -3.67 12.21
C GLY A 35 -16.91 -3.78 13.18
N PHE A 36 -16.29 -2.65 13.56
CA PHE A 36 -15.23 -2.57 14.55
C PHE A 36 -15.62 -1.59 15.66
N LYS A 37 -15.28 -1.89 16.92
CA LYS A 37 -15.60 -1.04 18.08
C LYS A 37 -14.48 -1.06 19.11
N GLY A 38 -14.43 -0.01 19.94
CA GLY A 38 -13.49 0.06 21.05
C GLY A 38 -12.03 -0.05 20.57
N GLU A 39 -11.29 -0.98 21.17
CA GLU A 39 -9.86 -1.19 20.93
C GLU A 39 -9.57 -1.69 19.50
N GLU A 40 -10.47 -2.49 18.92
CA GLU A 40 -10.32 -3.01 17.54
C GLU A 40 -10.30 -1.88 16.50
N LEU A 41 -10.99 -0.77 16.77
CA LEU A 41 -11.02 0.39 15.87
C LEU A 41 -9.65 1.08 15.79
N SER A 42 -8.92 1.13 16.91
CA SER A 42 -7.56 1.68 16.95
C SER A 42 -6.59 0.79 16.16
N THR A 43 -6.64 -0.52 16.38
CA THR A 43 -5.80 -1.48 15.68
C THR A 43 -6.05 -1.48 14.17
N ILE A 44 -7.31 -1.51 13.74
CA ILE A 44 -7.62 -1.50 12.30
C ILE A 44 -7.33 -0.14 11.65
N GLY A 45 -7.45 0.95 12.40
CA GLY A 45 -7.03 2.28 11.97
C GLY A 45 -5.54 2.35 11.66
N GLN A 46 -4.70 1.79 12.54
CA GLN A 46 -3.26 1.71 12.30
C GLN A 46 -2.92 0.88 11.04
N LEU A 47 -3.59 -0.25 10.84
CA LEU A 47 -3.39 -1.08 9.64
C LEU A 47 -3.79 -0.33 8.36
N ARG A 48 -4.89 0.42 8.40
CA ARG A 48 -5.32 1.29 7.29
C ARG A 48 -4.27 2.33 6.97
N ASP A 49 -3.73 3.01 7.99
CA ASP A 49 -2.71 4.05 7.80
C ASP A 49 -1.43 3.47 7.20
N GLN A 50 -1.02 2.27 7.62
CA GLN A 50 0.10 1.54 7.00
C GLN A 50 -0.16 1.19 5.53
N ALA A 51 -1.39 0.77 5.18
CA ALA A 51 -1.76 0.51 3.79
C ALA A 51 -1.68 1.80 2.95
N VAL A 52 -2.10 2.94 3.48
CA VAL A 52 -1.94 4.25 2.82
C VAL A 52 -0.45 4.59 2.59
N GLN A 53 0.41 4.35 3.57
CA GLN A 53 1.86 4.56 3.41
C GLN A 53 2.45 3.70 2.29
N ILE A 54 2.01 2.44 2.16
CA ILE A 54 2.46 1.55 1.07
C ILE A 54 2.01 2.11 -0.29
N ILE A 55 0.78 2.63 -0.40
CA ILE A 55 0.29 3.24 -1.65
C ILE A 55 1.21 4.40 -2.06
N GLN A 56 1.51 5.30 -1.12
CA GLN A 56 2.37 6.46 -1.37
C GLN A 56 3.76 6.03 -1.86
N ILE A 57 4.39 5.05 -1.21
CA ILE A 57 5.71 4.52 -1.62
C ILE A 57 5.65 3.92 -3.04
N CYS A 58 4.58 3.20 -3.36
CA CYS A 58 4.42 2.61 -4.69
C CYS A 58 4.18 3.68 -5.78
N GLU A 59 3.39 4.71 -5.47
CA GLU A 59 3.15 5.83 -6.38
C GLU A 59 4.42 6.68 -6.62
N GLU A 60 5.21 6.93 -5.57
CA GLU A 60 6.51 7.59 -5.68
C GLU A 60 7.48 6.80 -6.55
N TYR A 61 7.56 5.48 -6.35
CA TYR A 61 8.39 4.60 -7.16
C TYR A 61 7.98 4.59 -8.64
N GLN A 62 6.67 4.49 -8.91
CA GLN A 62 6.14 4.50 -10.28
C GLN A 62 6.34 5.86 -10.96
N SER A 63 6.19 6.96 -10.20
CA SER A 63 6.48 8.31 -10.69
C SER A 63 7.95 8.49 -11.00
N ALA A 64 8.85 7.96 -10.17
CA ALA A 64 10.30 8.00 -10.43
C ALA A 64 10.68 7.21 -11.69
N GLN A 65 10.09 6.03 -11.91
CA GLN A 65 10.34 5.24 -13.14
C GLN A 65 9.79 5.92 -14.41
N GLY A 66 8.61 6.54 -14.33
CA GLY A 66 8.00 7.22 -15.48
C GLY A 66 8.64 8.56 -15.86
N VAL A 67 9.61 9.05 -15.08
CA VAL A 67 10.38 10.28 -15.37
C VAL A 67 11.66 9.97 -16.17
N ASP A 68 12.06 8.68 -16.27
CA ASP A 68 13.26 8.23 -16.97
C ASP A 68 12.99 7.65 -18.39
N GLU A 69 11.78 7.77 -18.94
CA GLU A 69 11.44 7.47 -20.35
C GLU A 69 11.46 8.70 -21.27
#